data_AF-V9ID89-F1
#
_entry.id   AF-V9ID89-F1
#
_cell.length_a   1.000
_cell.length_b   1.000
_cell.length_c   1.000
_cell.angle_alpha   90.00
_cell.angle_beta   90.00
_cell.angle_gamma   90.00
#
_symmetry.space_group_name_H-M   'P 1'
#
loop_
_entity.id
_entity.type
_entity.pdbx_description
1 polymer ?
#
loop_
_entity_poly.entity_id
_entity_poly.type
_entity_poly.pdbx_seq_one_letter_code
_entity_poly.pdbx_strand_id
1 'polypeptide(L)' 'MSKSGDKQSYAQTYKLVVVGAGGVGKSAITIQFIQSYFVTDYDPTIEDSYTKQCVIDDIPAKLDIP' A
#
# COMPACT_ATOMS: atom_id res chain seq x y z
N MET A 1 17.69 37.51 -7.77
CA MET A 1 18.26 36.18 -7.51
C MET A 1 17.20 35.30 -6.85
N SER A 2 17.10 34.06 -7.35
CA SER A 2 16.42 32.86 -6.82
C SER A 2 15.02 33.01 -6.20
N LYS A 3 13.99 32.77 -7.02
CA LYS A 3 12.76 32.12 -6.52
C LYS A 3 13.11 30.65 -6.24
N SER A 4 13.31 30.30 -4.97
CA SER A 4 13.29 28.90 -4.54
C SER A 4 11.85 28.42 -4.71
N GLY A 5 11.59 27.68 -5.77
CA GLY A 5 10.32 27.01 -5.95
C GLY A 5 10.23 25.91 -4.90
N ASP A 6 9.33 26.07 -3.93
CA ASP A 6 8.94 25.00 -3.02
C ASP A 6 8.44 23.83 -3.88
N LYS A 7 9.30 22.82 -4.09
CA LYS A 7 8.85 21.53 -4.59
C LYS A 7 7.98 20.95 -3.48
N GLN A 8 6.67 21.16 -3.61
CA GLN A 8 5.70 20.45 -2.82
C GLN A 8 5.90 18.96 -3.13
N SER A 9 6.63 18.27 -2.26
CA SER A 9 6.84 16.83 -2.34
C SER A 9 5.49 16.19 -2.06
N TYR A 10 4.64 16.10 -3.09
CA TYR A 10 3.43 15.30 -3.01
C TYR A 10 3.87 13.91 -2.60
N ALA A 11 3.35 13.42 -1.47
CA ALA A 11 3.62 12.05 -1.04
C ALA A 11 3.29 11.13 -2.22
N GLN A 12 4.30 10.50 -2.80
CA GLN A 12 4.16 9.76 -4.05
C GLN A 12 3.19 8.61 -3.80
N THR A 13 2.16 8.51 -4.64
CA THR A 13 1.22 7.39 -4.59
C THR A 13 1.68 6.30 -5.55
N TYR A 14 1.79 5.07 -5.05
CA TYR A 14 2.13 3.87 -5.81
C TYR A 14 0.92 2.94 -5.85
N LYS A 15 0.49 2.58 -7.06
CA LYS A 15 -0.54 1.56 -7.26
C LYS A 15 0.12 0.20 -7.38
N LEU A 16 -0.25 -0.73 -6.52
CA LEU A 16 0.35 -2.06 -6.42
C LEU A 16 -0.72 -3.11 -6.73
N VAL A 17 -0.39 -4.09 -7.57
CA VAL A 17 -1.30 -5.19 -7.92
C VAL A 17 -0.62 -6.52 -7.59
N VAL A 18 -1.34 -7.40 -6.91
CA VAL A 18 -0.86 -8.75 -6.55
C VAL A 18 -1.53 -9.80 -7.42
N VAL A 19 -0.74 -10.54 -8.19
CA VAL A 19 -1.22 -11.56 -9.15
C VAL A 19 -0.73 -12.96 -8.77
N GLY A 20 -1.51 -13.98 -9.12
CA GLY A 20 -1.18 -15.39 -8.85
C GLY A 20 -2.41 -16.29 -8.82
N ALA A 21 -2.18 -17.61 -8.84
CA ALA A 21 -3.24 -18.62 -8.89
C ALA A 21 -4.19 -18.57 -7.68
N GLY A 22 -5.33 -19.27 -7.77
CA GLY A 22 -6.29 -19.40 -6.66
C GLY A 22 -5.65 -20.07 -5.44
N GLY A 23 -5.97 -19.61 -4.24
CA GLY A 23 -5.52 -20.24 -2.98
C GLY A 23 -4.06 -20.01 -2.57
N VAL A 24 -3.25 -19.28 -3.34
CA VAL A 24 -1.81 -19.06 -3.02
C VAL A 24 -1.55 -18.05 -1.89
N GLY A 25 -2.60 -17.47 -1.28
CA GLY A 25 -2.44 -16.56 -0.14
C GLY A 25 -2.19 -15.08 -0.47
N LYS A 26 -2.60 -14.61 -1.67
CA LYS A 26 -2.48 -13.18 -2.07
C LYS A 26 -3.12 -12.22 -1.07
N SER A 27 -4.37 -12.51 -0.67
CA SER A 27 -5.07 -11.69 0.34
C SER A 27 -4.35 -11.75 1.70
N ALA A 28 -3.88 -12.93 2.09
CA ALA A 28 -3.17 -13.11 3.36
C ALA A 28 -1.87 -12.27 3.42
N ILE A 29 -1.06 -12.26 2.36
CA ILE A 29 0.17 -11.46 2.33
C ILE A 29 -0.13 -9.95 2.26
N THR A 30 -1.16 -9.55 1.52
CA THR A 30 -1.61 -8.14 1.46
C THR A 30 -2.04 -7.65 2.85
N ILE A 31 -2.91 -8.39 3.53
CA ILE A 31 -3.41 -8.00 4.85
C ILE A 31 -2.28 -7.99 5.88
N GLN A 32 -1.43 -9.02 5.88
CA GLN A 32 -0.24 -9.07 6.75
C GLN A 32 0.64 -7.84 6.55
N PHE A 33 0.89 -7.44 5.30
CA PHE A 33 1.73 -6.29 5.00
C PHE A 33 1.12 -4.97 5.49
N ILE A 34 -0.19 -4.79 5.36
CA ILE A 34 -0.87 -3.54 5.74
C ILE A 34 -1.09 -3.45 7.25
N GLN A 35 -1.67 -4.49 7.85
CA GLN A 35 -2.15 -4.49 9.24
C GLN A 35 -1.12 -5.08 10.22
N SER A 36 -0.02 -5.67 9.74
CA SER A 36 0.98 -6.37 10.56
C SER A 36 0.38 -7.53 11.39
N TYR A 37 -0.74 -8.09 10.94
CA TYR A 37 -1.45 -9.19 11.58
C TYR A 37 -1.84 -10.25 10.54
N PHE A 38 -1.68 -11.53 10.92
CA PHE A 38 -1.96 -12.65 10.03
C PHE A 38 -3.37 -13.15 10.28
N VAL A 39 -4.21 -13.05 9.26
CA VAL A 39 -5.62 -13.48 9.37
C VAL A 39 -5.72 -14.98 9.10
N THR A 40 -6.22 -15.73 10.08
CA THR A 40 -6.50 -17.17 9.93
C THR A 40 -7.84 -17.43 9.24
N ASP A 41 -8.83 -16.56 9.48
CA ASP A 41 -10.19 -16.67 8.95
C ASP A 41 -10.51 -15.43 8.10
N TYR A 42 -10.56 -15.61 6.78
CA TYR A 42 -10.86 -14.51 5.86
C TYR A 42 -12.35 -14.17 5.88
N ASP A 43 -12.70 -12.97 6.35
CA ASP A 43 -14.04 -12.40 6.19
C ASP A 43 -14.06 -11.55 4.90
N PRO A 44 -14.83 -11.95 3.86
CA PRO A 44 -14.91 -11.24 2.59
C PRO A 44 -15.58 -9.86 2.67
N THR A 45 -16.05 -9.39 3.85
CA THR A 45 -16.65 -8.05 4.00
C THR A 45 -15.63 -6.90 4.06
N ILE A 46 -14.32 -7.19 4.11
CA ILE A 46 -13.26 -6.17 4.19
C ILE A 46 -12.64 -5.90 2.81
N GLU A 47 -13.28 -4.93 2.13
CA GLU A 47 -12.69 -3.79 1.43
C GLU A 47 -11.94 -4.02 0.10
N ASP A 48 -12.56 -3.51 -0.96
CA ASP A 48 -12.12 -3.44 -2.37
C ASP A 48 -10.82 -2.63 -2.61
N SER A 49 -10.17 -2.11 -1.57
CA SER A 49 -8.91 -1.37 -1.67
C SER A 49 -8.25 -1.20 -0.31
N TYR A 50 -6.95 -1.48 -0.24
CA TYR A 50 -6.12 -1.27 0.92
C TYR A 50 -5.13 -0.13 0.68
N THR A 51 -4.91 0.70 1.70
CA THR A 51 -3.91 1.77 1.67
C THR A 51 -2.90 1.62 2.81
N LYS A 52 -1.61 1.87 2.52
CA LYS A 52 -0.55 1.96 3.54
C LYS A 52 0.29 3.21 3.34
N GLN A 53 0.51 4.00 4.38
CA GLN A 53 1.52 5.06 4.39
C GLN A 53 2.86 4.51 4.88
N CYS A 54 3.94 4.81 4.17
CA CYS A 54 5.29 4.38 4.51
C CYS A 54 6.34 5.38 4.01
N VAL A 55 7.61 5.11 4.32
CA VAL A 55 8.75 5.88 3.79
C VAL A 55 9.48 5.00 2.79
N ILE A 56 9.70 5.52 1.58
CA ILE A 56 10.48 4.88 0.51
C ILE A 56 11.58 5.86 0.13
N ASP A 57 12.84 5.45 0.22
CA ASP A 57 14.00 6.29 -0.08
C ASP A 57 13.97 7.65 0.66
N ASP A 58 13.68 7.61 1.96
CA ASP A 58 13.51 8.79 2.84
C ASP A 58 12.37 9.75 2.46
N ILE A 59 11.48 9.35 1.54
CA ILE A 59 10.35 10.14 1.08
C ILE A 59 9.03 9.51 1.55
N PRO A 60 8.11 10.28 2.19
CA PRO A 60 6.77 9.80 2.51
C PRO A 60 6.01 9.37 1.26
N ALA A 61 5.43 8.18 1.30
CA ALA A 61 4.73 7.55 0.19
C ALA A 61 3.42 6.90 0.64
N LYS A 62 2.46 6.84 -0.29
CA LYS A 62 1.18 6.13 -0.14
C LYS A 62 1.18 4.92 -1.08
N LEU A 63 0.94 3.73 -0.54
CA LEU A 63 0.70 2.52 -1.30
C LEU A 63 -0.81 2.31 -1.39
N ASP A 64 -1.29 2.06 -2.60
CA ASP A 64 -2.70 1.81 -2.94
C ASP A 64 -2.79 0.44 -3.62
N ILE A 65 -3.45 -0.51 -2.97
CA ILE A 65 -3.63 -1.89 -3.44
C ILE A 65 -5.13 -2.06 -3.67
N PRO A 66 -5.61 -2.02 -4.93
CA PRO A 66 -6.99 -2.31 -5.26
C PRO A 66 -7.31 -3.82 -5.22
#